data_AF-A0A6A3UWL9-F1
#
_entry.id   AF-A0A6A3UWL9-F1
#
_cell.length_a   1.000
_cell.length_b   1.000
_cell.length_c   1.000
_cell.angle_alpha   90.00
_cell.angle_beta   90.00
_cell.angle_gamma   90.00
#
_symmetry.space_group_name_H-M   'P 1'
#
loop_
_entity.id
_entity.type
_entity.pdbx_description
1 polymer ?
#
loop_
_entity_poly.entity_id
_entity_poly.type
_entity_poly.pdbx_seq_one_letter_code
_entity_poly.pdbx_strand_id
1 'polypeptide(L)'
;MHQKSNESAMEFFYRLNEAAVKAGIRYKKGKKDSAHHTKRFIKNLRDQQLKAILHNTRFHNLDDLEYVLQQDEDLGLDGGYDTPPHRTRDFRADNIQGSRKIN
;
A
#
# COMPACT_ATOMS: atom_id res chain seq x y z
N MET A 1 12.51 13.64 5.62
CA MET A 1 11.59 14.38 4.72
C MET A 1 10.21 13.96 5.14
N HIS A 2 9.39 14.91 5.57
CA HIS A 2 8.01 14.67 6.01
C HIS A 2 7.03 15.02 4.89
N GLN A 3 5.86 14.41 4.91
CA GLN A 3 4.78 14.79 4.01
C GLN A 3 4.36 16.26 4.28
N LYS A 4 4.08 17.04 3.25
CA LYS A 4 3.53 18.40 3.31
C LYS A 4 2.01 18.36 3.52
N SER A 5 1.40 19.46 3.95
CA SER A 5 -0.05 19.51 4.20
C SER A 5 -0.89 19.47 2.92
N ASN A 6 -0.32 19.90 1.81
CA ASN A 6 -1.00 20.07 0.54
C ASN A 6 -0.59 19.02 -0.50
N GLU A 7 0.15 17.98 -0.10
CA GLU A 7 0.57 16.92 -1.04
C GLU A 7 -0.13 15.61 -0.69
N SER A 8 -0.56 14.87 -1.72
CA SER A 8 -1.12 13.53 -1.56
C SER A 8 -0.05 12.53 -1.09
N ALA A 9 -0.48 11.33 -0.68
CA ALA A 9 0.45 10.27 -0.35
C ALA A 9 1.30 9.86 -1.56
N MET A 10 0.72 9.88 -2.76
CA MET A 10 1.39 9.56 -4.03
C MET A 10 2.41 10.64 -4.41
N GLU A 11 2.04 11.92 -4.33
CA GLU A 11 2.97 13.03 -4.58
C GLU A 11 4.16 13.00 -3.61
N PHE A 12 3.90 12.72 -2.33
CA PHE A 12 4.94 12.53 -1.33
C PHE A 12 5.87 11.36 -1.68
N PHE A 13 5.31 10.23 -2.13
CA PHE A 13 6.08 9.06 -2.54
C PHE A 13 7.05 9.39 -3.68
N TYR A 14 6.59 10.09 -4.72
CA TYR A 14 7.45 10.50 -5.84
C TYR A 14 8.51 11.52 -5.42
N ARG A 15 8.17 12.51 -4.61
CA ARG A 15 9.16 13.47 -4.08
C ARG A 15 10.23 12.79 -3.23
N LEU A 16 9.84 11.77 -2.44
CA LEU A 16 10.76 10.98 -1.65
C LEU A 16 11.68 10.11 -2.53
N ASN A 17 11.15 9.55 -3.62
CA ASN A 17 11.89 8.81 -4.64
C ASN A 17 12.96 9.70 -5.30
N GLU A 18 12.59 10.90 -5.75
CA GLU A 18 13.55 11.86 -6.32
C GLU A 18 14.66 12.23 -5.34
N ALA A 19 14.32 12.45 -4.07
CA ALA A 19 15.31 12.74 -3.03
C ALA A 19 16.27 11.57 -2.79
N ALA A 20 15.79 10.33 -2.88
CA ALA A 20 16.64 9.14 -2.76
C ALA A 20 17.61 9.04 -3.94
N VAL A 21 17.15 9.28 -5.18
CA VAL A 21 18.03 9.32 -6.36
C VAL A 21 19.09 10.40 -6.22
N LYS A 22 18.71 11.62 -5.82
CA LYS A 22 19.64 12.74 -5.59
C LYS A 22 20.66 12.43 -4.50
N ALA A 23 20.30 11.61 -3.51
CA ALA A 23 21.20 11.13 -2.46
C ALA A 23 22.03 9.88 -2.85
N GLY A 24 21.91 9.38 -4.09
CA GLY A 24 22.63 8.19 -4.55
C GLY A 24 22.10 6.86 -3.99
N ILE A 25 20.91 6.85 -3.38
CA ILE A 25 20.30 5.65 -2.81
C ILE A 25 19.65 4.84 -3.93
N ARG A 26 20.08 3.58 -4.10
CA ARG A 26 19.56 2.66 -5.13
C ARG A 26 18.37 1.85 -4.63
N TYR A 27 17.33 2.54 -4.17
CA TYR A 27 16.14 1.95 -3.56
C TYR A 27 15.37 0.97 -4.47
N LYS A 28 15.56 1.00 -5.80
CA LYS A 28 14.95 0.04 -6.74
C LYS A 28 15.74 -1.26 -6.97
N LYS A 29 17.03 -1.33 -6.58
CA LYS A 29 17.92 -2.46 -6.92
C LYS A 29 18.28 -3.37 -5.74
N GLY A 30 18.08 -2.93 -4.51
CA GLY A 30 18.51 -3.67 -3.33
C GLY A 30 17.38 -3.90 -2.33
N LYS A 31 17.10 -5.16 -1.98
CA LYS A 31 16.03 -5.54 -1.03
C LYS A 31 16.10 -4.77 0.29
N LYS A 32 17.30 -4.55 0.82
CA LYS A 32 17.52 -3.78 2.06
C LYS A 32 17.20 -2.29 1.87
N ASP A 33 17.65 -1.69 0.77
CA ASP A 33 17.44 -0.29 0.47
C ASP A 33 15.96 -0.01 0.15
N SER A 34 15.30 -0.89 -0.60
CA SER A 34 13.85 -0.84 -0.85
C SER A 34 13.08 -0.87 0.46
N ALA A 35 13.37 -1.83 1.34
CA ALA A 35 12.68 -1.95 2.62
C ALA A 35 12.92 -0.72 3.53
N HIS A 36 14.16 -0.19 3.55
CA HIS A 36 14.46 1.02 4.29
C HIS A 36 13.69 2.23 3.73
N HIS A 37 13.61 2.32 2.41
CA HIS A 37 12.92 3.40 1.71
C HIS A 37 11.40 3.37 1.98
N THR A 38 10.77 2.19 1.88
CA THR A 38 9.36 1.99 2.26
C THR A 38 9.11 2.35 3.72
N LYS A 39 9.96 1.89 4.65
CA LYS A 39 9.84 2.26 6.07
C LYS A 39 9.94 3.77 6.27
N ARG A 40 10.82 4.43 5.52
CA ARG A 40 10.97 5.89 5.57
C ARG A 40 9.72 6.59 5.06
N PHE A 41 9.11 6.11 3.99
CA PHE A 41 7.83 6.62 3.48
C PHE A 41 6.74 6.52 4.57
N ILE A 42 6.45 5.31 5.06
CA ILE A 42 5.40 5.04 6.05
C ILE A 42 5.62 5.87 7.33
N LYS A 43 6.86 5.96 7.83
CA LYS A 43 7.19 6.73 9.03
C LYS A 43 6.78 8.20 8.91
N ASN A 44 6.96 8.79 7.73
CA ASN A 44 6.83 10.21 7.46
C ASN A 44 5.47 10.61 6.83
N LEU A 45 4.57 9.64 6.66
CA LEU A 45 3.20 9.84 6.17
C LEU A 45 2.33 10.50 7.25
N ARG A 46 1.45 11.43 6.83
CA ARG A 46 0.51 12.15 7.71
C ARG A 46 -0.77 11.38 7.95
N ASP A 47 -1.29 10.73 6.92
CA ASP A 47 -2.52 9.95 7.03
C ASP A 47 -2.30 8.76 7.97
N GLN A 48 -2.97 8.77 9.13
CA GLN A 48 -2.83 7.72 10.14
C GLN A 48 -3.56 6.43 9.74
N GLN A 49 -4.65 6.51 8.98
CA GLN A 49 -5.38 5.33 8.54
C GLN A 49 -4.59 4.60 7.46
N LEU A 50 -4.17 5.32 6.41
CA LEU A 50 -3.31 4.75 5.38
C LEU A 50 -2.02 4.20 5.99
N LYS A 51 -1.41 4.91 6.93
CA LYS A 51 -0.22 4.43 7.65
C LYS A 51 -0.47 3.10 8.38
N ALA A 52 -1.62 2.92 9.01
CA ALA A 52 -1.99 1.67 9.67
C ALA A 52 -2.19 0.53 8.66
N ILE A 53 -2.81 0.81 7.51
CA ILE A 53 -2.97 -0.17 6.41
C ILE A 53 -1.61 -0.60 5.90
N LEU A 54 -0.75 0.35 5.53
CA LEU A 54 0.59 0.08 4.99
C LEU A 54 1.49 -0.68 5.97
N HIS A 55 1.31 -0.51 7.28
CA HIS A 55 2.07 -1.25 8.29
C HIS A 55 1.70 -2.73 8.36
N ASN A 56 0.45 -3.07 8.02
CA ASN A 56 -0.05 -4.44 8.00
C ASN A 56 0.10 -5.12 6.62
N THR A 57 0.39 -4.34 5.58
CA THR A 57 0.60 -4.85 4.23
C THR A 57 2.03 -5.37 4.03
N ARG A 58 2.15 -6.53 3.38
CA ARG A 58 3.44 -7.10 2.98
C ARG A 58 3.74 -6.72 1.52
N PHE A 59 4.70 -5.82 1.33
CA PHE A 59 5.19 -5.43 0.00
C PHE A 59 6.34 -6.32 -0.44
N HIS A 60 6.27 -6.85 -1.66
CA HIS A 60 7.36 -7.62 -2.28
C HIS A 60 8.34 -6.69 -3.02
N ASN A 61 7.82 -5.59 -3.56
CA ASN A 61 8.57 -4.57 -4.28
C ASN A 61 7.94 -3.17 -4.06
N LEU A 62 8.48 -2.15 -4.71
CA LEU A 62 7.96 -0.78 -4.62
C LEU A 62 6.73 -0.55 -5.50
N ASP A 63 6.54 -1.37 -6.53
CA ASP A 63 5.39 -1.30 -7.43
C ASP A 63 4.11 -1.72 -6.68
N ASP A 64 4.22 -2.72 -5.77
CA ASP A 64 3.13 -3.10 -4.85
C ASP A 64 2.71 -1.93 -3.95
N LEU A 65 3.67 -1.12 -3.50
CA LEU A 65 3.39 0.06 -2.68
C LEU A 65 2.71 1.15 -3.52
N GLU A 66 3.24 1.42 -4.71
CA GLU A 66 2.66 2.38 -5.66
C GLU A 66 1.21 2.01 -6.04
N TYR A 67 0.94 0.73 -6.26
CA TYR A 67 -0.40 0.22 -6.53
C TYR A 67 -1.39 0.51 -5.39
N VAL A 68 -0.99 0.28 -4.14
CA VAL A 68 -1.86 0.59 -2.97
C VAL A 68 -2.11 2.09 -2.84
N LEU A 69 -1.11 2.93 -3.14
CA LEU A 69 -1.27 4.38 -3.11
C LEU A 69 -2.23 4.86 -4.21
N GLN A 70 -2.16 4.27 -5.40
CA GLN A 70 -3.11 4.56 -6.48
C GLN A 70 -4.55 4.20 -6.07
N GLN A 71 -4.74 3.04 -5.44
CA GLN A 71 -6.07 2.65 -4.92
C GLN A 71 -6.59 3.62 -3.85
N ASP A 72 -5.74 4.09 -2.94
CA ASP A 72 -6.12 5.06 -1.92
C ASP A 72 -6.53 6.41 -2.53
N GLU A 73 -5.81 6.89 -3.55
CA GLU A 73 -6.21 8.10 -4.28
C GLU A 73 -7.54 7.92 -5.00
N ASP A 74 -7.74 6.80 -5.70
CA ASP A 74 -8.98 6.52 -6.44
C ASP A 74 -10.19 6.40 -5.49
N LEU A 75 -10.02 5.75 -4.32
CA LEU A 75 -11.07 5.64 -3.29
C LEU A 75 -11.36 6.97 -2.59
N GLY A 76 -10.33 7.81 -2.40
CA GLY A 76 -10.47 9.15 -1.87
C GLY A 76 -11.31 10.07 -2.77
N LEU A 77 -11.35 9.79 -4.08
CA LEU A 77 -12.16 10.52 -5.06
C LEU A 77 -13.64 10.06 -5.08
N ASP A 78 -13.93 8.80 -4.74
CA ASP A 78 -15.30 8.22 -4.78
C ASP A 78 -16.05 8.27 -3.43
N GLY A 79 -15.41 8.75 -2.36
CA GLY A 79 -16.10 9.13 -1.13
C GLY A 79 -16.40 8.00 -0.14
N GLY A 80 -15.49 7.05 0.06
CA GLY A 80 -15.64 6.14 1.20
C GLY A 80 -14.57 5.06 1.35
N TYR A 81 -13.91 5.07 2.50
CA TYR A 81 -13.11 3.94 3.04
C TYR A 81 -14.00 2.73 3.43
N ASP A 82 -15.03 2.42 2.66
CA ASP A 82 -15.93 1.26 2.86
C ASP A 82 -15.42 0.01 2.11
N THR A 83 -14.18 0.05 1.61
CA THR A 83 -13.56 -1.12 0.98
C THR A 83 -12.68 -1.84 2.01
N PRO A 84 -13.00 -3.08 2.40
CA PRO A 84 -12.16 -3.85 3.32
C PRO A 84 -10.76 -3.99 2.73
N PRO A 85 -9.70 -3.97 3.56
CA PRO A 85 -8.34 -4.20 3.06
C PRO A 85 -8.33 -5.51 2.29
N HIS A 86 -7.70 -5.51 1.12
CA HIS A 86 -7.56 -6.65 0.22
C HIS A 86 -7.26 -7.89 1.06
N ARG A 87 -8.31 -8.69 1.31
CA ARG A 87 -8.15 -9.96 2.01
C ARG A 87 -7.24 -10.76 1.11
N THR A 88 -6.03 -11.04 1.62
CA THR A 88 -5.13 -12.06 1.10
C THR A 88 -6.02 -13.18 0.60
N ARG A 89 -6.06 -13.47 -0.71
CA ARG A 89 -6.93 -14.49 -1.31
C ARG A 89 -6.91 -15.74 -0.42
N ASP A 90 -7.90 -15.87 0.45
CA ASP A 90 -8.10 -17.11 1.18
C ASP A 90 -8.59 -18.06 0.09
N PHE A 91 -7.70 -18.95 -0.30
CA PHE A 91 -7.99 -20.08 -1.17
C PHE A 91 -8.91 -21.05 -0.42
N ARG A 92 -10.10 -20.59 -0.01
CA ARG A 92 -11.19 -21.48 0.35
C ARG A 92 -11.82 -21.90 -0.95
N ALA A 93 -11.22 -22.96 -1.51
CA ALA A 93 -11.86 -23.78 -2.50
C ALA A 93 -13.28 -24.08 -2.01
N ASP A 94 -14.20 -23.60 -2.81
CA ASP A 94 -15.60 -23.92 -2.82
C ASP A 94 -15.79 -25.44 -2.68
N ASN A 95 -16.33 -25.88 -1.55
CA ASN A 95 -17.06 -27.14 -1.50
C ASN A 95 -18.50 -26.78 -1.14
N ILE A 96 -19.24 -26.31 -2.15
CA ILE A 96 -20.69 -26.24 -2.15
C ILE A 96 -21.27 -27.56 -1.64
N GLN A 97 -21.88 -27.47 -0.47
CA GLN A 97 -22.78 -28.45 0.08
C GLN A 97 -24.00 -28.58 -0.84
N GLY A 98 -23.95 -29.54 -1.76
CA GLY A 98 -25.05 -29.93 -2.63
C GLY A 98 -26.12 -30.76 -1.92
N SER A 99 -27.15 -30.07 -1.43
CA SER A 99 -28.57 -30.49 -1.41
C SER A 99 -29.01 -31.76 -0.64
N ARG A 100 -29.74 -31.50 0.45
CA ARG A 100 -30.82 -32.35 1.00
C ARG A 100 -31.90 -32.62 -0.07
N LYS A 101 -32.47 -33.82 -0.12
CA LYS A 101 -33.85 -34.12 0.33
C LYS A 101 -34.26 -35.59 0.09
N ILE A 102 -34.72 -36.21 1.18
CA ILE A 102 -35.84 -37.16 1.34
C ILE A 102 -36.54 -37.71 0.08
N ASN A 103 -36.57 -39.03 -0.06
CA ASN A 103 -37.81 -39.83 0.00
C ASN A 103 -37.50 -41.27 0.43
#